data_AF-A0A1J7FMP8-F1
#
_entry.id   AF-A0A1J7FMP8-F1
#
_cell.length_a   1.000
_cell.length_b   1.000
_cell.length_c   1.000
_cell.angle_alpha   90.00
_cell.angle_beta   90.00
_cell.angle_gamma   90.00
#
_symmetry.space_group_name_H-M   'P 1'
#
loop_
_entity.id
_entity.type
_entity.pdbx_description
1 polymer ?
#
loop_
_entity_poly.entity_id
_entity_poly.type
_entity_poly.pdbx_seq_one_letter_code
_entity_poly.pdbx_strand_id
1 'polypeptide(L)'
;MEASGNSLYEGVCRETEKPGCLSLLKYDPRITSGKNYLDLSRFILEFAEKKARVGKQYMLQIAKKHPTRLITLCTNSYESTITAFKSAKGELNDDPRTATYDAKIAGDAPKHCAEAFAEANIENPPINKIVALVLLHFMP
;
A
#
# COMPACT_ATOMS: atom_id res chain seq x y z
N MET A 1 -23.71 10.62 -23.35
CA MET A 1 -22.31 10.39 -23.75
C MET A 1 -21.82 9.17 -23.01
N GLU A 2 -21.10 8.30 -23.72
CA GLU A 2 -20.90 6.87 -23.47
C GLU A 2 -20.55 6.50 -22.02
N ALA A 3 -21.29 5.52 -21.49
CA ALA A 3 -20.85 4.75 -20.34
C ALA A 3 -19.64 3.92 -20.77
N SER A 4 -18.43 4.42 -20.53
CA SER A 4 -17.25 3.55 -20.59
C SER A 4 -17.40 2.52 -19.47
N GLY A 5 -17.87 1.32 -19.81
CA GLY A 5 -18.13 0.18 -18.91
C GLY A 5 -16.87 -0.41 -18.28
N ASN A 6 -16.02 0.44 -17.71
CA ASN A 6 -14.85 0.05 -16.96
C ASN A 6 -15.25 -0.11 -15.49
N SER A 7 -14.78 -1.18 -14.89
CA SER A 7 -14.94 -1.43 -13.46
C SER A 7 -14.23 -0.34 -12.63
N LEU A 8 -14.67 -0.11 -11.38
CA LEU A 8 -14.14 0.97 -10.55
C LEU A 8 -12.61 0.89 -10.35
N TYR A 9 -12.08 -0.32 -10.15
CA TYR A 9 -10.64 -0.51 -9.96
C TYR A 9 -9.83 -0.20 -11.24
N GLU A 10 -10.41 -0.39 -12.43
CA GLU A 10 -9.80 0.01 -13.70
C GLU A 10 -9.79 1.53 -13.88
N GLY A 11 -10.83 2.22 -13.38
CA GLY A 11 -10.86 3.69 -13.30
C GLY A 11 -9.71 4.21 -12.46
N VAL A 12 -9.57 3.71 -11.23
CA VAL A 12 -8.49 4.12 -10.31
C VAL A 12 -7.11 3.83 -10.89
N CYS A 13 -6.89 2.68 -11.52
CA CYS A 13 -5.60 2.39 -12.13
C CYS A 13 -5.25 3.30 -13.32
N ARG A 14 -6.24 3.86 -14.01
CA ARG A 14 -6.03 4.81 -15.10
C ARG A 14 -5.65 6.18 -14.57
N GLU A 15 -6.34 6.65 -13.55
CA GLU A 15 -6.09 7.96 -12.91
C GLU A 15 -4.71 8.04 -12.26
N THR A 16 -4.22 6.92 -11.74
CA THR A 16 -2.92 6.85 -11.06
C THR A 16 -1.74 6.69 -12.00
N GLU A 17 -1.99 6.42 -13.30
CA GLU A 17 -1.00 6.17 -14.35
C GLU A 17 0.12 5.18 -13.95
N LYS A 18 -0.16 4.31 -12.98
CA LYS A 18 0.88 3.50 -12.35
C LYS A 18 1.07 2.18 -13.09
N PRO A 19 2.28 1.90 -13.63
CA PRO A 19 2.57 0.61 -14.25
C PRO A 19 2.28 -0.54 -13.30
N GLY A 20 1.57 -1.56 -13.79
CA GLY A 20 1.23 -2.76 -13.01
C GLY A 20 0.11 -2.58 -11.98
N CYS A 21 -0.58 -1.43 -11.92
CA CYS A 21 -1.71 -1.23 -11.01
C CYS A 21 -2.79 -2.31 -11.17
N LEU A 22 -3.22 -2.59 -12.40
CA LEU A 22 -4.25 -3.61 -12.66
C LEU A 22 -3.82 -4.99 -12.18
N SER A 23 -2.60 -5.39 -12.50
CA SER A 23 -2.04 -6.66 -12.05
C SER A 23 -1.96 -6.74 -10.53
N LEU A 24 -1.65 -5.62 -9.86
CA LEU A 24 -1.57 -5.52 -8.41
C LEU A 24 -2.94 -5.63 -7.74
N LEU A 25 -3.94 -4.91 -8.22
CA LEU A 25 -5.28 -4.92 -7.64
C LEU A 25 -6.01 -6.26 -7.88
N LYS A 26 -5.73 -6.94 -9.00
CA LYS A 26 -6.27 -8.28 -9.30
C LYS A 26 -5.77 -9.40 -8.37
N TYR A 27 -4.77 -9.15 -7.51
CA TYR A 27 -4.34 -10.14 -6.51
C TYR A 27 -5.38 -10.38 -5.41
N ASP A 28 -6.29 -9.44 -5.17
CA ASP A 28 -7.39 -9.60 -4.23
C ASP A 28 -8.73 -9.50 -4.96
N PRO A 29 -9.44 -10.63 -5.17
CA PRO A 29 -10.72 -10.63 -5.88
C PRO A 29 -11.77 -9.68 -5.29
N ARG A 30 -11.66 -9.36 -4.00
CA ARG A 30 -12.58 -8.42 -3.33
C ARG A 30 -12.48 -7.04 -3.95
N ILE A 31 -11.27 -6.58 -4.29
CA ILE A 31 -11.02 -5.29 -4.96
C ILE A 31 -11.72 -5.27 -6.32
N THR A 32 -11.59 -6.35 -7.10
CA THR A 32 -12.24 -6.44 -8.42
C THR A 32 -13.77 -6.55 -8.35
N SER A 33 -14.31 -6.95 -7.20
CA SER A 33 -15.75 -7.05 -6.94
C SER A 33 -16.36 -5.83 -6.25
N GLY A 34 -15.57 -4.77 -6.00
CA GLY A 34 -16.04 -3.55 -5.35
C GLY A 34 -17.19 -2.92 -6.13
N LYS A 35 -18.34 -2.70 -5.47
CA LYS A 35 -19.57 -2.20 -6.10
C LYS A 35 -19.65 -0.68 -6.14
N ASN A 36 -18.94 -0.02 -5.25
CA ASN A 36 -18.86 1.44 -5.10
C ASN A 36 -17.45 1.81 -4.60
N TYR A 37 -17.13 3.10 -4.61
CA TYR A 37 -15.82 3.58 -4.18
C TYR A 37 -15.53 3.29 -2.70
N LEU A 38 -16.54 3.28 -1.83
CA LEU A 38 -16.35 2.99 -0.42
C LEU A 38 -15.90 1.54 -0.19
N ASP A 39 -16.60 0.57 -0.80
CA ASP A 39 -16.22 -0.83 -0.78
C ASP A 39 -14.84 -1.04 -1.39
N LEU A 40 -14.56 -0.39 -2.53
CA LEU A 40 -13.28 -0.45 -3.21
C LEU A 40 -12.14 0.05 -2.32
N SER A 41 -12.27 1.25 -1.74
CA SER A 41 -11.28 1.84 -0.84
C SER A 41 -11.06 0.98 0.39
N ARG A 42 -12.12 0.43 1.00
CA ARG A 42 -11.99 -0.50 2.13
C ARG A 42 -11.19 -1.75 1.75
N PHE A 43 -11.52 -2.40 0.63
CA PHE A 43 -10.82 -3.61 0.20
C PHE A 43 -9.35 -3.34 -0.13
N ILE A 44 -9.04 -2.19 -0.71
CA ILE A 44 -7.68 -1.75 -1.00
C ILE A 44 -6.91 -1.50 0.30
N LEU A 45 -7.49 -0.80 1.28
CA LEU A 45 -6.87 -0.55 2.58
C LEU A 45 -6.60 -1.86 3.34
N GLU A 46 -7.54 -2.81 3.32
CA GLU A 46 -7.34 -4.13 3.90
C GLU A 46 -6.22 -4.92 3.19
N PHE A 47 -6.18 -4.84 1.86
CA PHE A 47 -5.12 -5.46 1.07
C PHE A 47 -3.76 -4.84 1.38
N ALA A 48 -3.69 -3.51 1.49
CA ALA A 48 -2.48 -2.77 1.84
C ALA A 48 -2.00 -3.10 3.26
N GLU A 49 -2.91 -3.15 4.26
CA GLU A 49 -2.60 -3.59 5.63
C GLU A 49 -2.01 -5.01 5.62
N LYS A 50 -2.65 -5.95 4.89
CA LYS A 50 -2.16 -7.32 4.77
C LYS A 50 -0.76 -7.38 4.14
N LYS A 51 -0.51 -6.60 3.09
CA LYS A 51 0.82 -6.51 2.46
C LYS A 51 1.85 -5.88 3.38
N ALA A 52 1.50 -4.85 4.14
CA ALA A 52 2.37 -4.25 5.16
C ALA A 52 2.79 -5.27 6.22
N ARG A 53 1.86 -6.11 6.71
CA ARG A 53 2.19 -7.20 7.64
C ARG A 53 3.16 -8.20 7.05
N VAL A 54 2.94 -8.62 5.80
CA VAL A 54 3.87 -9.52 5.09
C VAL A 54 5.24 -8.86 4.90
N GLY A 55 5.27 -7.59 4.51
CA GLY A 55 6.49 -6.80 4.40
C GLY A 55 7.26 -6.72 5.70
N LYS A 56 6.58 -6.46 6.83
CA LYS A 56 7.20 -6.47 8.17
C LYS A 56 7.87 -7.81 8.49
N GLN A 57 7.19 -8.92 8.24
CA GLN A 57 7.75 -10.26 8.50
C GLN A 57 8.97 -10.54 7.63
N TYR A 58 8.92 -10.14 6.36
CA TYR A 58 10.08 -10.24 5.46
C TYR A 58 11.24 -9.36 5.96
N MET A 59 10.96 -8.13 6.43
CA MET A 59 11.95 -7.24 7.01
C MET A 59 12.63 -7.79 8.24
N LEU A 60 11.87 -8.43 9.15
CA LEU A 60 12.45 -9.13 10.29
C LEU A 60 13.44 -10.22 9.88
N GLN A 61 13.24 -10.88 8.73
CA GLN A 61 14.18 -11.89 8.23
C GLN A 61 15.42 -11.25 7.60
N ILE A 62 15.26 -10.15 6.86
CA ILE A 62 16.39 -9.44 6.27
C ILE A 62 17.26 -8.77 7.34
N ALA A 63 16.66 -8.14 8.35
CA ALA A 63 17.39 -7.49 9.44
C ALA A 63 18.30 -8.47 10.20
N LYS A 64 17.92 -9.76 10.29
CA LYS A 64 18.78 -10.80 10.86
C LYS A 64 20.01 -11.11 10.00
N LYS A 65 19.86 -11.04 8.67
CA LYS A 65 20.95 -11.32 7.71
C LYS A 65 21.85 -10.10 7.50
N HIS A 66 21.29 -8.90 7.59
CA HIS A 66 21.95 -7.63 7.35
C HIS A 66 21.60 -6.64 8.48
N PRO A 67 22.18 -6.80 9.69
CA PRO A 67 21.84 -6.01 10.87
C PRO A 67 22.45 -4.61 10.84
N THR A 68 22.26 -3.87 9.75
CA THR A 68 22.68 -2.47 9.67
C THR A 68 21.66 -1.59 10.42
N ARG A 69 22.11 -0.41 10.87
CA ARG A 69 21.24 0.56 11.54
C ARG A 69 20.03 0.93 10.68
N LEU A 70 20.24 1.13 9.37
CA LEU A 70 19.18 1.50 8.43
C LEU A 70 18.14 0.38 8.26
N ILE A 71 18.57 -0.86 8.08
CA ILE A 71 17.64 -2.00 7.92
C ILE A 71 16.86 -2.27 9.21
N THR A 72 17.50 -2.09 10.36
CA THR A 72 16.84 -2.23 11.67
C THR A 72 15.80 -1.15 11.89
N LEU A 73 16.14 0.11 11.60
CA LEU A 73 15.20 1.24 11.65
C LEU A 73 14.00 0.98 10.75
N CYS A 74 14.26 0.53 9.53
CA CYS A 74 13.24 0.16 8.57
C CYS A 74 12.26 -0.87 9.09
N THR A 75 12.76 -1.93 9.72
CA THR A 75 11.92 -2.98 10.29
C THR A 75 11.00 -2.44 11.39
N ASN A 76 11.48 -1.49 12.19
CA ASN A 76 10.71 -0.88 13.27
C ASN A 76 9.62 0.07 12.75
N SER A 77 9.90 0.81 11.67
CA SER A 77 8.95 1.76 11.07
C SER A 77 7.73 1.10 10.42
N TYR A 78 7.78 -0.21 10.14
CA TYR A 78 6.64 -0.93 9.55
C TYR A 78 5.43 -1.04 10.49
N GLU A 79 5.61 -0.92 11.81
CA GLU A 79 4.47 -0.88 12.73
C GLU A 79 3.65 0.39 12.54
N SER A 80 4.31 1.52 12.28
CA SER A 80 3.65 2.79 11.96
C SER A 80 2.84 2.69 10.68
N THR A 81 3.36 2.04 9.63
CA THR A 81 2.62 1.77 8.39
C THR A 81 1.36 0.95 8.63
N ILE A 82 1.46 -0.13 9.42
CA ILE A 82 0.30 -0.98 9.73
C ILE A 82 -0.75 -0.19 10.52
N THR A 83 -0.31 0.62 11.48
CA THR A 83 -1.20 1.48 12.28
C THR A 83 -1.88 2.53 11.42
N ALA A 84 -1.15 3.19 10.51
CA ALA A 84 -1.72 4.17 9.60
C ALA A 84 -2.79 3.57 8.68
N PHE A 85 -2.56 2.37 8.11
CA PHE A 85 -3.63 1.69 7.33
C PHE A 85 -4.85 1.31 8.16
N LYS A 86 -4.67 0.93 9.44
CA LYS A 86 -5.80 0.66 10.33
C LYS A 86 -6.58 1.93 10.63
N SER A 87 -5.89 3.03 10.88
CA SER A 87 -6.47 4.35 11.13
C SER A 87 -7.28 4.81 9.92
N ALA A 88 -6.66 4.79 8.73
CA ALA A 88 -7.34 5.10 7.47
C ALA A 88 -8.61 4.26 7.24
N LYS A 89 -8.58 2.97 7.58
CA LYS A 89 -9.76 2.10 7.49
C LYS A 89 -10.85 2.46 8.50
N GLY A 90 -10.48 2.84 9.72
CA GLY A 90 -11.41 3.24 10.77
C GLY A 90 -12.10 4.57 10.45
N GLU A 91 -11.37 5.50 9.84
CA GLU A 91 -11.86 6.84 9.50
C GLU A 91 -12.60 6.89 8.17
N LEU A 92 -12.49 5.85 7.34
CA LEU A 92 -13.00 5.85 5.95
C LEU A 92 -14.46 6.33 5.79
N ASN A 93 -15.34 6.01 6.75
CA ASN A 93 -16.75 6.41 6.70
C ASN A 93 -17.00 7.81 7.30
N ASP A 94 -16.24 8.18 8.32
CA ASP A 94 -16.52 9.33 9.17
C ASP A 94 -15.72 10.57 8.75
N ASP A 95 -14.48 10.36 8.32
CA ASP A 95 -13.57 11.38 7.82
C ASP A 95 -12.69 10.83 6.67
N PRO A 96 -13.22 10.81 5.43
CA PRO A 96 -12.48 10.36 4.25
C PRO A 96 -11.19 11.17 4.00
N ARG A 97 -11.11 12.43 4.46
CA ARG A 97 -9.92 13.27 4.28
C ARG A 97 -8.79 12.81 5.19
N THR A 98 -9.08 12.57 6.47
CA THR A 98 -8.09 12.01 7.39
C THR A 98 -7.70 10.59 6.98
N ALA A 99 -8.67 9.80 6.51
CA ALA A 99 -8.39 8.48 5.97
C ALA A 99 -7.42 8.50 4.77
N THR A 100 -7.56 9.51 3.89
CA THR A 100 -6.63 9.75 2.76
C THR A 100 -5.25 10.14 3.23
N TYR A 101 -5.19 11.04 4.20
CA TYR A 101 -3.93 11.48 4.78
C TYR A 101 -3.18 10.31 5.43
N ASP A 102 -3.87 9.50 6.23
CA ASP A 102 -3.29 8.34 6.90
C ASP A 102 -2.84 7.26 5.91
N ALA A 103 -3.63 7.00 4.86
CA ALA A 103 -3.23 6.08 3.79
C ALA A 103 -1.94 6.55 3.08
N LYS A 104 -1.76 7.86 2.90
CA LYS A 104 -0.53 8.44 2.31
C LYS A 104 0.67 8.28 3.25
N ILE A 105 0.53 8.65 4.52
CA ILE A 105 1.59 8.52 5.54
C ILE A 105 2.03 7.05 5.70
N ALA A 106 1.11 6.09 5.55
CA ALA A 106 1.43 4.68 5.61
C ALA A 106 2.53 4.26 4.61
N GLY A 107 2.67 4.96 3.49
CA GLY A 107 3.65 4.65 2.44
C GLY A 107 5.05 5.20 2.65
N ASP A 108 5.24 6.16 3.56
CA ASP A 108 6.52 6.85 3.73
C ASP A 108 7.60 5.90 4.23
N ALA A 109 7.30 5.09 5.25
CA ALA A 109 8.25 4.12 5.79
C ALA A 109 8.66 3.04 4.74
N PRO A 110 7.73 2.37 4.02
CA PRO A 110 8.07 1.48 2.93
C PRO A 110 8.94 2.14 1.85
N LYS A 111 8.66 3.39 1.49
CA LYS A 111 9.43 4.13 0.50
C LYS A 111 10.87 4.36 0.98
N HIS A 112 11.04 4.89 2.18
CA HIS A 112 12.36 5.10 2.77
C HIS A 112 13.16 3.80 2.88
N CYS A 113 12.47 2.69 3.14
CA CYS A 113 13.11 1.37 3.19
C CYS A 113 13.49 0.82 1.82
N ALA A 114 12.72 1.09 0.77
CA ALA A 114 13.15 0.74 -0.58
C ALA A 114 14.45 1.46 -0.96
N GLU A 115 14.57 2.74 -0.60
CA GLU A 115 15.77 3.57 -0.84
C GLU A 115 16.99 3.02 -0.09
N ALA A 116 16.86 2.75 1.22
CA ALA A 116 17.95 2.18 2.03
C ALA A 116 18.42 0.81 1.52
N PHE A 117 17.51 0.00 0.98
CA PHE A 117 17.85 -1.29 0.39
C PHE A 117 18.57 -1.17 -0.95
N ALA A 118 18.15 -0.22 -1.78
CA ALA A 118 18.84 0.09 -3.03
C ALA A 118 20.28 0.56 -2.76
N GLU A 119 20.48 1.44 -1.78
CA GLU A 119 21.81 1.90 -1.34
C GLU A 119 22.68 0.74 -0.83
N ALA A 120 22.08 -0.23 -0.14
CA ALA A 120 22.77 -1.42 0.36
C ALA A 120 22.97 -2.51 -0.70
N ASN A 121 22.49 -2.31 -1.94
CA ASN A 121 22.46 -3.30 -3.02
C ASN A 121 21.79 -4.63 -2.63
N ILE A 122 20.67 -4.54 -1.89
CA ILE A 122 19.87 -5.69 -1.45
C ILE A 122 18.55 -5.70 -2.21
N GLU A 123 18.28 -6.76 -2.96
CA GLU A 123 16.99 -6.92 -3.64
C GLU A 123 15.82 -7.12 -2.65
N ASN A 124 14.73 -6.37 -2.86
CA ASN A 124 13.57 -6.41 -1.96
C ASN A 124 12.20 -6.29 -2.66
N PRO A 125 11.76 -7.37 -3.33
CA PRO A 125 10.50 -7.37 -4.07
C PRO A 125 9.23 -7.13 -3.23
N PRO A 126 9.12 -7.55 -1.95
CA PRO A 126 7.93 -7.29 -1.13
C PRO A 126 7.67 -5.81 -0.82
N ILE A 127 8.71 -5.02 -0.51
CA ILE A 127 8.56 -3.59 -0.20
C ILE A 127 8.06 -2.82 -1.41
N ASN A 128 8.61 -3.12 -2.58
CA ASN A 128 8.23 -2.44 -3.82
C ASN A 128 6.74 -2.60 -4.13
N LYS A 129 6.11 -3.70 -3.71
CA LYS A 129 4.66 -3.90 -3.86
C LYS A 129 3.83 -3.04 -2.90
N ILE A 130 4.34 -2.72 -1.71
CA ILE A 130 3.66 -1.83 -0.75
C ILE A 130 3.78 -0.38 -1.22
N VAL A 131 4.99 0.04 -1.62
CA VAL A 131 5.22 1.34 -2.28
C VAL A 131 4.37 1.43 -3.55
N ALA A 132 4.19 0.30 -4.25
CA ALA A 132 3.29 0.24 -5.39
C ALA A 132 1.86 0.63 -5.01
N LEU A 133 1.33 0.04 -3.94
CA LEU A 133 -0.01 0.30 -3.45
C LEU A 133 -0.22 1.73 -2.96
N VAL A 134 0.68 2.29 -2.15
CA VAL A 134 0.39 3.59 -1.50
C VAL A 134 0.40 4.78 -2.46
N LEU A 135 1.13 4.70 -3.57
CA LEU A 135 1.09 5.79 -4.56
C LEU A 135 -0.18 5.80 -5.41
N LEU A 136 -1.02 4.76 -5.32
CA LEU A 136 -2.32 4.81 -5.94
C LEU A 136 -3.18 5.76 -5.10
N HIS A 137 -3.52 6.92 -5.64
CA HIS A 137 -4.42 7.87 -5.00
C HIS A 137 -5.83 7.29 -5.06
N PHE A 138 -6.26 6.64 -3.98
CA PHE A 138 -7.48 5.83 -3.96
C PHE A 138 -8.72 6.56 -3.46
N MET A 139 -8.58 7.82 -3.02
CA MET A 139 -9.62 8.50 -2.27
C MET A 139 -9.98 9.83 -2.95
N PRO A 140 -11.26 10.01 -3.35
CA PRO A 140 -11.77 11.26 -3.88
C PRO A 140 -11.84 12.38 -2.84
#